data_AF-A0A364LME4-F1
#
_entry.id   AF-A0A364LME4-F1
#
_cell.length_a   1.000
_cell.length_b   1.000
_cell.length_c   1.000
_cell.angle_alpha   90.00
_cell.angle_beta   90.00
_cell.angle_gamma   90.00
#
_symmetry.space_group_name_H-M   'P 1'
#
loop_
_entity.id
_entity.type
_entity.pdbx_description
1 polymer ?
#
loop_
_entity_poly.entity_id
_entity_poly.type
_entity_poly.pdbx_seq_one_letter_code
_entity_poly.pdbx_strand_id
1 'polypeptide(L)'
;MKHSLFTDSDGKFSLKIKPDDKFFVAICKRKDNPHSFSCLGVIHNNIPLILAGFGKYKKKNATRCEMAFWQAEGVMYDESILLNTSGAYLQDVTYKAFEIDYENYKRRMAEMATFSTEQVKRKVTSRYLSAFQPVEENEDEIIFQHRFLRDLSSPDTEEGFKSDYCEISQRNTCRHTAIDMTRRATLLDNLGKGVSRFFFRRLPLSMKLNEGLIETDHFFLLPSPPNAFTNMSPKTLAIAKRLYNRLDEMIQIGDKNPITCNKFEAIRQLYNETTQDYACDYPKLIHHIEDWLTDKRELIGTHRNAHWFQTTTASTKMFNEILDEYKKPRAG
;
A
#
# COMPACT_ATOMS: atom_id res chain seq x y z
N MET A 1 18.72 10.27 -0.99
CA MET A 1 18.35 10.46 0.44
C MET A 1 19.00 11.70 1.07
N LYS A 2 20.32 11.93 0.92
CA LYS A 2 21.02 13.11 1.49
C LYS A 2 20.47 14.49 1.10
N HIS A 3 19.67 14.60 0.05
CA HIS A 3 19.14 15.90 -0.41
C HIS A 3 17.77 16.28 0.14
N SER A 4 16.97 15.33 0.64
CA SER A 4 15.61 15.61 1.17
C SER A 4 15.48 15.37 2.67
N LEU A 5 16.28 14.45 3.23
CA LEU A 5 16.41 14.26 4.67
C LEU A 5 17.49 15.22 5.19
N PHE A 6 17.11 16.07 6.13
CA PHE A 6 18.00 17.01 6.79
C PHE A 6 17.78 16.96 8.30
N THR A 7 18.79 17.39 9.03
CA THR A 7 18.64 17.70 10.44
C THR A 7 18.27 19.17 10.53
N ASP A 8 17.13 19.49 11.12
CA ASP A 8 16.75 20.89 11.32
C ASP A 8 17.54 21.56 12.45
N SER A 9 17.25 22.83 12.70
CA SER A 9 17.87 23.64 13.75
C SER A 9 17.73 23.04 15.16
N ASP A 10 16.75 22.15 15.39
CA ASP A 10 16.54 21.48 16.68
C ASP A 10 17.28 20.14 16.79
N GLY A 11 18.05 19.74 15.78
CA GLY A 11 18.70 18.44 15.77
C GLY A 11 17.76 17.28 15.39
N LYS A 12 16.57 17.55 14.84
CA LYS A 12 15.58 16.51 14.52
C LYS A 12 15.64 16.13 13.05
N PHE A 13 15.37 14.85 12.76
CA PHE A 13 15.28 14.35 11.39
C PHE A 13 14.00 14.85 10.73
N SER A 14 14.19 15.63 9.67
CA SER A 14 13.13 16.26 8.90
C SER A 14 13.23 15.89 7.43
N LEU A 15 12.08 15.81 6.76
CA LEU A 15 11.93 15.47 5.36
C LEU A 15 11.07 16.53 4.68
N LYS A 16 11.57 17.11 3.58
CA LYS A 16 10.80 18.03 2.75
C LYS A 16 10.25 17.27 1.53
N ILE A 17 8.94 17.39 1.29
CA ILE A 17 8.24 16.80 0.15
C ILE A 17 7.33 17.83 -0.52
N LYS A 18 6.78 17.49 -1.68
CA LYS A 18 5.81 18.33 -2.40
C LYS A 18 4.37 17.91 -2.10
N PRO A 19 3.39 18.84 -2.17
CA PRO A 19 1.97 18.52 -1.97
C PRO A 19 1.40 17.51 -2.98
N ASP A 20 1.97 17.43 -4.19
CA ASP A 20 1.55 16.52 -5.26
C ASP A 20 2.26 15.15 -5.22
N ASP A 21 3.16 14.94 -4.27
CA ASP A 21 3.80 13.64 -4.10
C ASP A 21 2.78 12.56 -3.71
N LYS A 22 2.99 11.35 -4.25
CA LYS A 22 2.05 10.24 -4.04
C LYS A 22 2.30 9.56 -2.70
N PHE A 23 1.27 9.47 -1.87
CA PHE A 23 1.33 8.70 -0.64
C PHE A 23 0.94 7.24 -0.89
N PHE A 24 1.43 6.35 -0.02
CA PHE A 24 1.07 4.95 -0.08
C PHE A 24 0.94 4.32 1.31
N VAL A 25 0.16 3.25 1.35
CA VAL A 25 0.17 2.28 2.44
C VAL A 25 0.62 0.93 1.89
N ALA A 26 1.44 0.22 2.66
CA ALA A 26 1.90 -1.10 2.32
C ALA A 26 1.65 -2.07 3.47
N ILE A 27 1.23 -3.29 3.12
CA ILE A 27 1.41 -4.43 4.01
C ILE A 27 2.78 -5.05 3.73
N CYS A 28 3.52 -5.33 4.79
CA CYS A 28 4.86 -5.89 4.71
C CYS A 28 4.98 -7.15 5.56
N LYS A 29 5.95 -8.00 5.21
CA LYS A 29 6.35 -9.17 5.99
C LYS A 29 7.86 -9.38 5.85
N ARG A 30 8.55 -9.52 6.98
CA ARG A 30 9.99 -9.84 6.98
C ARG A 30 10.24 -11.23 6.37
N LYS A 31 11.33 -11.40 5.63
CA LYS A 31 11.66 -12.69 4.99
C LYS A 31 12.29 -13.69 5.97
N ASP A 32 13.01 -13.18 6.96
CA ASP A 32 13.79 -13.93 7.95
C ASP A 32 12.97 -14.35 9.18
N ASN A 33 11.94 -13.58 9.52
CA ASN A 33 11.06 -13.84 10.65
C ASN A 33 9.59 -13.81 10.20
N PRO A 34 8.75 -14.77 10.62
CA PRO A 34 7.31 -14.65 10.45
C PRO A 34 6.81 -13.48 11.32
N HIS A 35 6.86 -12.27 10.77
CA HIS A 35 6.35 -11.04 11.34
C HIS A 35 5.81 -10.14 10.22
N SER A 36 4.62 -9.58 10.42
CA SER A 36 3.94 -8.72 9.44
C SER A 36 3.56 -7.41 10.08
N PHE A 37 3.66 -6.34 9.30
CA PHE A 37 3.47 -4.97 9.74
C PHE A 37 2.88 -4.14 8.60
N SER A 38 2.38 -2.95 8.91
CA SER A 38 1.89 -1.99 7.93
C SER A 38 2.80 -0.77 7.93
N CYS A 39 3.09 -0.25 6.73
CA CYS A 39 3.86 0.95 6.53
C CYS A 39 3.05 2.01 5.80
N LEU A 40 3.31 3.27 6.14
CA LEU A 40 2.87 4.43 5.39
C LEU A 40 4.11 5.10 4.81
N GLY A 41 4.00 5.64 3.61
CA GLY A 41 5.12 6.25 2.93
C GLY A 41 4.70 7.22 1.84
N VAL A 42 5.69 7.77 1.16
CA VAL A 42 5.55 8.72 0.06
C VAL A 42 6.52 8.36 -1.06
N ILE A 43 6.13 8.59 -2.31
CA ILE A 43 7.02 8.57 -3.46
C ILE A 43 7.40 10.02 -3.75
N HIS A 44 8.63 10.38 -3.41
CA HIS A 44 9.18 11.72 -3.63
C HIS A 44 10.32 11.62 -4.65
N ASN A 45 10.26 12.39 -5.74
CA ASN A 45 11.24 12.34 -6.83
C ASN A 45 11.51 10.90 -7.35
N ASN A 46 10.45 10.11 -7.55
CA ASN A 46 10.50 8.69 -7.93
C ASN A 46 11.18 7.75 -6.93
N ILE A 47 11.45 8.23 -5.70
CA ILE A 47 12.05 7.43 -4.64
C ILE A 47 10.98 7.12 -3.59
N PRO A 48 10.65 5.84 -3.33
CA PRO A 48 9.73 5.48 -2.26
C PRO A 48 10.44 5.59 -0.91
N LEU A 49 9.82 6.31 0.02
CA LEU A 49 10.28 6.54 1.37
C LEU A 49 9.20 6.11 2.37
N ILE A 50 9.59 5.37 3.40
CA ILE A 50 8.73 5.04 4.52
C ILE A 50 8.69 6.24 5.47
N LEU A 51 7.49 6.64 5.88
CA LEU A 51 7.24 7.71 6.85
C LEU A 51 6.81 7.15 8.22
N ALA A 52 6.18 5.98 8.21
CA ALA A 52 5.74 5.29 9.43
C ALA A 52 5.73 3.78 9.21
N GLY A 53 5.97 3.00 10.27
CA GLY A 53 5.86 1.54 10.23
C GLY A 53 5.40 1.00 11.58
N PHE A 54 4.33 0.19 11.57
CA PHE A 54 3.72 -0.31 12.80
C PHE A 54 3.47 -1.81 12.73
N GLY A 55 3.91 -2.52 13.77
CA GLY A 55 3.73 -3.97 13.88
C GLY A 55 3.28 -4.39 15.26
N LYS A 56 2.55 -5.52 15.29
CA LYS A 56 2.08 -6.14 16.53
C LYS A 56 3.08 -7.17 17.03
N TYR A 57 3.43 -7.09 18.30
CA TYR A 57 4.38 -7.97 18.96
C TYR A 57 3.77 -8.60 20.20
N LYS A 58 4.25 -9.79 20.54
CA LYS A 58 3.94 -10.40 21.84
C LYS A 58 4.66 -9.64 22.96
N LYS A 59 3.99 -9.47 24.09
CA LYS A 59 4.65 -9.00 25.31
C LYS A 59 5.66 -10.06 25.79
N LYS A 60 6.80 -9.64 26.36
CA LYS A 60 7.96 -10.50 26.65
C LYS A 60 7.65 -11.77 27.47
N ASN A 61 6.57 -11.79 28.24
CA ASN A 61 6.23 -12.90 29.14
C ASN A 61 5.21 -13.90 28.56
N ALA A 62 4.69 -13.68 27.35
CA ALA A 62 3.72 -14.60 26.74
C ALA A 62 4.41 -15.85 26.14
N THR A 63 3.99 -17.02 26.58
CA THR A 63 4.45 -18.34 26.13
C THR A 63 3.82 -18.74 24.79
N ARG A 64 4.44 -19.70 24.09
CA ARG A 64 3.90 -20.26 22.84
C ARG A 64 2.59 -21.03 23.06
N CYS A 65 2.42 -21.67 24.22
CA CYS A 65 1.20 -22.38 24.59
C CYS A 65 0.04 -21.41 24.85
N GLU A 66 0.29 -20.29 25.51
CA GLU A 66 -0.72 -19.23 25.68
C GLU A 66 -1.17 -18.68 24.33
N MET A 67 -0.27 -18.43 23.37
CA MET A 67 -0.70 -17.99 22.03
C MET A 67 -1.46 -19.05 21.24
N ALA A 68 -1.20 -20.34 21.50
CA ALA A 68 -1.81 -21.45 20.79
C ALA A 68 -3.21 -21.80 21.32
N PHE A 69 -3.43 -21.66 22.63
CA PHE A 69 -4.65 -22.10 23.30
C PHE A 69 -5.45 -20.96 23.96
N TRP A 70 -4.87 -19.76 24.10
CA TRP A 70 -5.43 -18.61 24.81
C TRP A 70 -5.18 -17.27 24.05
N GLN A 71 -5.75 -16.17 24.55
CA GLN A 71 -5.39 -14.81 24.14
C GLN A 71 -4.20 -14.33 24.99
N ALA A 72 -3.06 -14.08 24.36
CA ALA A 72 -1.89 -13.48 24.98
C ALA A 72 -1.92 -11.95 24.82
N GLU A 73 -1.29 -11.22 25.76
CA GLU A 73 -1.11 -9.78 25.62
C GLU A 73 -0.21 -9.43 24.42
N GLY A 74 -0.77 -8.64 23.50
CA GLY A 74 -0.09 -8.01 22.39
C GLY A 74 0.22 -6.55 22.67
N VAL A 75 1.16 -6.01 21.91
CA VAL A 75 1.53 -4.59 21.94
C VAL A 75 1.93 -4.17 20.54
N MET A 76 1.55 -2.97 20.12
CA MET A 76 2.06 -2.39 18.89
C MET A 76 3.34 -1.61 19.18
N TYR A 77 4.34 -1.78 18.32
CA TYR A 77 5.55 -0.98 18.32
C TYR A 77 5.79 -0.39 16.94
N ASP A 78 6.60 0.66 16.92
CA ASP A 78 7.24 1.14 15.71
C ASP A 78 8.14 0.05 15.17
N GLU A 79 8.04 -0.21 13.88
CA GLU A 79 9.05 -0.98 13.20
C GLU A 79 10.32 -0.13 13.13
N SER A 80 11.45 -0.69 13.59
CA SER A 80 12.77 -0.03 13.58
C SER A 80 13.35 0.11 12.16
N ILE A 81 12.52 0.53 11.21
CA ILE A 81 12.80 0.66 9.79
C ILE A 81 13.30 2.07 9.46
N LEU A 82 12.86 3.09 10.20
CA LEU A 82 13.12 4.50 9.89
C LEU A 82 14.49 5.00 10.36
N LEU A 83 14.90 4.62 11.57
CA LEU A 83 16.07 5.18 12.25
C LEU A 83 16.79 4.05 12.99
N ASN A 84 17.58 3.25 12.27
CA ASN A 84 18.38 2.22 12.92
C ASN A 84 19.74 2.79 13.32
N THR A 85 19.84 3.30 14.55
CA THR A 85 21.09 3.83 15.13
C THR A 85 22.08 2.74 15.57
N SER A 86 21.71 1.45 15.46
CA SER A 86 22.49 0.30 15.96
C SER A 86 23.22 -0.50 14.88
N GLY A 87 23.32 0.03 13.66
CA GLY A 87 24.02 -0.60 12.54
C GLY A 87 23.06 -0.96 11.40
N ALA A 88 23.46 -0.61 10.18
CA ALA A 88 22.69 -0.73 8.95
C ALA A 88 22.29 -2.18 8.64
N TYR A 89 21.21 -2.67 9.26
CA TYR A 89 20.62 -3.95 8.88
C TYR A 89 19.61 -3.70 7.76
N LEU A 90 20.09 -3.86 6.52
CA LEU A 90 19.26 -3.99 5.32
C LEU A 90 18.21 -5.08 5.58
N GLN A 91 16.92 -4.72 5.59
CA GLN A 91 15.85 -5.68 5.86
C GLN A 91 15.22 -6.16 4.56
N ASP A 92 15.38 -7.44 4.27
CA ASP A 92 14.66 -8.11 3.20
C ASP A 92 13.20 -8.34 3.58
N VAL A 93 12.29 -7.71 2.86
CA VAL A 93 10.85 -7.83 3.12
C VAL A 93 10.09 -8.23 1.86
N THR A 94 8.95 -8.88 2.07
CA THR A 94 7.93 -9.05 1.04
C THR A 94 6.82 -8.03 1.30
N TYR A 95 6.19 -7.51 0.24
CA TYR A 95 5.22 -6.42 0.37
C TYR A 95 4.08 -6.48 -0.65
N LYS A 96 3.08 -5.63 -0.40
CA LYS A 96 2.11 -5.16 -1.38
C LYS A 96 1.69 -3.74 -0.99
N ALA A 97 1.73 -2.81 -1.94
CA ALA A 97 1.49 -1.39 -1.71
C ALA A 97 0.30 -0.85 -2.51
N PHE A 98 -0.35 0.16 -1.96
CA PHE A 98 -1.54 0.80 -2.48
C PHE A 98 -1.42 2.32 -2.33
N GLU A 99 -1.80 3.05 -3.36
CA GLU A 99 -1.84 4.51 -3.37
C GLU A 99 -2.94 5.01 -2.44
N ILE A 100 -2.61 6.01 -1.64
CA ILE A 100 -3.53 6.76 -0.79
C ILE A 100 -3.27 8.25 -1.02
N ASP A 101 -4.26 9.09 -0.77
CA ASP A 101 -4.05 10.54 -0.72
C ASP A 101 -3.45 11.00 0.62
N TYR A 102 -3.02 12.26 0.64
CA TYR A 102 -2.42 12.89 1.80
C TYR A 102 -3.38 12.99 3.01
N GLU A 103 -4.66 13.24 2.76
CA GLU A 103 -5.67 13.32 3.82
C GLU A 103 -5.89 11.97 4.51
N ASN A 104 -5.91 10.88 3.74
CA ASN A 104 -5.95 9.52 4.25
C ASN A 104 -4.71 9.21 5.08
N TYR A 105 -3.53 9.64 4.64
CA TYR A 105 -2.31 9.54 5.42
C TYR A 105 -2.44 10.26 6.77
N LYS A 106 -2.85 11.55 6.79
CA LYS A 106 -3.05 12.32 8.03
C LYS A 106 -4.05 11.65 8.97
N ARG A 107 -5.18 11.21 8.43
CA ARG A 107 -6.21 10.48 9.17
C ARG A 107 -5.66 9.20 9.82
N ARG A 108 -4.84 8.42 9.10
CA ARG A 108 -4.20 7.22 9.68
C ARG A 108 -3.21 7.59 10.79
N MET A 109 -2.49 8.70 10.67
CA MET A 109 -1.59 9.16 11.73
C MET A 109 -2.34 9.55 12.99
N ALA A 110 -3.47 10.25 12.86
CA ALA A 110 -4.29 10.60 14.00
C ALA A 110 -4.93 9.38 14.69
N GLU A 111 -5.37 8.38 13.92
CA GLU A 111 -5.82 7.09 14.49
C GLU A 111 -4.71 6.40 15.28
N MET A 112 -3.51 6.32 14.71
CA MET A 112 -2.37 5.68 15.37
C MET A 112 -1.89 6.46 16.60
N ALA A 113 -2.03 7.79 16.62
CA ALA A 113 -1.77 8.61 17.80
C ALA A 113 -2.78 8.37 18.92
N THR A 114 -4.06 8.25 18.56
CA THR A 114 -5.12 7.89 19.52
C THR A 114 -4.84 6.50 20.11
N PHE A 115 -4.57 5.52 19.26
CA PHE A 115 -4.23 4.17 19.68
C PHE A 115 -2.96 4.12 20.56
N SER A 116 -1.90 4.82 20.16
CA SER A 116 -0.63 4.96 20.91
C SER A 116 -0.88 5.51 22.33
N THR A 117 -1.68 6.58 22.43
CA THR A 117 -2.04 7.20 23.70
C THR A 117 -2.84 6.26 24.60
N GLU A 118 -3.80 5.52 24.02
CA GLU A 118 -4.60 4.54 24.76
C GLU A 118 -3.77 3.34 25.24
N GLN A 119 -2.80 2.85 24.44
CA GLN A 119 -1.87 1.80 24.90
C GLN A 119 -1.08 2.25 26.14
N VAL A 120 -0.63 3.50 26.17
CA VAL A 120 0.12 4.07 27.31
C VAL A 120 -0.78 4.24 28.53
N LYS A 121 -1.97 4.85 28.37
CA LYS A 121 -2.95 5.01 29.46
C LYS A 121 -3.33 3.67 30.10
N ARG A 122 -3.52 2.63 29.28
CA ARG A 122 -3.85 1.27 29.72
C ARG A 122 -2.64 0.48 30.23
N LYS A 123 -1.44 1.08 30.26
CA LYS A 123 -0.18 0.46 30.70
C LYS A 123 0.18 -0.81 29.90
N VAL A 124 -0.26 -0.88 28.64
CA VAL A 124 0.14 -1.94 27.69
C VAL A 124 1.63 -1.79 27.34
N THR A 125 2.07 -0.53 27.16
CA THR A 125 3.46 -0.11 26.96
C THR A 125 3.71 1.21 27.67
N SER A 126 4.97 1.54 27.95
CA SER A 126 5.40 2.85 28.45
C SER A 126 5.86 3.80 27.35
N ARG A 127 5.90 3.33 26.09
CA ARG A 127 6.40 4.08 24.94
C ARG A 127 5.27 4.41 23.97
N TYR A 128 5.28 5.64 23.50
CA TYR A 128 4.44 6.07 22.38
C TYR A 128 5.04 5.57 21.08
N LEU A 129 4.18 5.32 20.11
CA LEU A 129 4.57 5.14 18.72
C LEU A 129 5.20 6.44 18.17
N SER A 130 5.97 6.33 17.10
CA SER A 130 6.65 7.43 16.43
C SER A 130 6.60 7.28 14.90
N ALA A 131 6.58 8.41 14.23
CA ALA A 131 6.50 8.50 12.78
C ALA A 131 6.95 9.89 12.32
N PHE A 132 7.27 10.03 11.04
CA PHE A 132 7.27 11.34 10.40
C PHE A 132 5.85 11.90 10.41
N GLN A 133 5.69 13.15 10.80
CA GLN A 133 4.42 13.87 10.86
C GLN A 133 4.59 15.23 10.19
N PRO A 134 3.58 15.75 9.48
CA PRO A 134 3.65 17.10 8.93
C PRO A 134 3.70 18.11 10.08
N VAL A 135 4.60 19.09 9.96
CA VAL A 135 4.80 20.15 10.95
C VAL A 135 4.62 21.54 10.35
N GLU A 136 4.85 21.66 9.05
CA GLU A 136 4.62 22.87 8.27
C GLU A 136 4.05 22.44 6.91
N GLU A 137 3.00 23.14 6.47
CA GLU A 137 2.31 22.91 5.20
C GLU A 137 2.11 24.27 4.52
N ASN A 138 2.57 24.41 3.29
CA ASN A 138 2.24 25.52 2.41
C ASN A 138 1.93 25.01 1.00
N GLU A 139 1.67 25.93 0.06
CA GLU A 139 1.25 25.58 -1.31
C GLU A 139 2.35 24.85 -2.11
N ASP A 140 3.62 25.02 -1.75
CA ASP A 140 4.78 24.49 -2.48
C ASP A 140 5.40 23.27 -1.81
N GLU A 141 5.31 23.17 -0.49
CA GLU A 141 6.03 22.18 0.30
C GLU A 141 5.32 21.74 1.58
N ILE A 142 5.59 20.50 1.95
CA ILE A 142 5.22 19.93 3.24
C ILE A 142 6.50 19.48 3.93
N ILE A 143 6.70 19.97 5.15
CA ILE A 143 7.82 19.56 6.00
C ILE A 143 7.31 18.54 7.00
N PHE A 144 7.94 17.36 6.96
CA PHE A 144 7.73 16.28 7.90
C PHE A 144 8.85 16.24 8.93
N GLN A 145 8.51 15.94 10.18
CA GLN A 145 9.48 15.70 11.23
C GLN A 145 9.18 14.40 11.96
N HIS A 146 10.21 13.61 12.27
CA HIS A 146 10.05 12.39 13.04
C HIS A 146 9.76 12.70 14.51
N ARG A 147 8.53 12.40 14.96
CA ARG A 147 8.03 12.73 16.30
C ARG A 147 7.26 11.55 16.89
N PHE A 148 7.14 11.52 18.23
CA PHE A 148 6.19 10.63 18.89
C PHE A 148 4.75 11.03 18.51
N LEU A 149 3.92 10.03 18.26
CA LEU A 149 2.49 10.17 17.99
C LEU A 149 1.75 10.43 19.30
N ARG A 150 1.47 11.71 19.58
CA ARG A 150 0.72 12.20 20.73
C ARG A 150 -0.22 13.30 20.28
N ASP A 151 -1.44 13.30 20.82
CA ASP A 151 -2.36 14.44 20.77
C ASP A 151 -2.62 15.01 19.36
N LEU A 152 -2.59 14.17 18.33
CA LEU A 152 -3.05 14.55 16.99
C LEU A 152 -4.58 14.60 17.03
N SER A 153 -5.13 15.81 17.07
CA SER A 153 -6.58 16.04 17.00
C SER A 153 -7.12 15.54 15.66
N SER A 154 -7.98 14.52 15.72
CA SER A 154 -8.81 14.08 14.59
C SER A 154 -10.24 14.55 14.83
N PRO A 155 -10.89 15.24 13.88
CA PRO A 155 -12.28 15.64 14.02
C PRO A 155 -13.27 14.46 14.08
N ASP A 156 -12.90 13.27 13.61
CA ASP A 156 -13.87 12.24 13.16
C ASP A 156 -13.63 10.80 13.63
N THR A 157 -12.74 10.53 14.59
CA THR A 157 -12.43 9.12 14.94
C THR A 157 -13.10 8.66 16.23
N GLU A 158 -14.40 8.37 16.18
CA GLU A 158 -15.07 7.53 17.19
C GLU A 158 -14.48 6.10 17.26
N GLU A 159 -13.70 5.67 16.26
CA GLU A 159 -13.10 4.33 16.16
C GLU A 159 -11.60 4.24 16.56
N GLY A 160 -11.09 5.16 17.39
CA GLY A 160 -9.65 5.36 17.61
C GLY A 160 -8.88 4.25 18.33
N PHE A 161 -9.54 3.34 19.06
CA PHE A 161 -8.88 2.24 19.76
C PHE A 161 -9.47 0.86 19.40
N LYS A 162 -8.65 -0.01 18.84
CA LYS A 162 -9.00 -1.42 18.58
C LYS A 162 -8.28 -2.30 19.60
N SER A 163 -8.99 -2.74 20.64
CA SER A 163 -8.45 -3.61 21.70
C SER A 163 -7.75 -4.84 21.14
N ASP A 164 -8.26 -5.39 20.04
CA ASP A 164 -7.71 -6.56 19.35
C ASP A 164 -6.25 -6.36 18.90
N TYR A 165 -5.79 -5.13 18.70
CA TYR A 165 -4.39 -4.87 18.36
C TYR A 165 -3.46 -5.07 19.56
N CYS A 166 -4.00 -5.05 20.78
CA CYS A 166 -3.31 -5.35 22.03
C CYS A 166 -3.46 -6.83 22.45
N GLU A 167 -3.95 -7.70 21.56
CA GLU A 167 -4.13 -9.12 21.82
C GLU A 167 -3.47 -9.97 20.73
N ILE A 168 -3.00 -11.16 21.10
CA ILE A 168 -2.43 -12.14 20.18
C ILE A 168 -3.03 -13.51 20.42
N SER A 169 -3.53 -14.12 19.34
CA SER A 169 -3.96 -15.51 19.32
C SER A 169 -3.76 -16.10 17.92
N GLN A 170 -4.01 -17.39 17.73
CA GLN A 170 -3.98 -18.01 16.38
C GLN A 170 -4.94 -17.33 15.38
N ARG A 171 -6.04 -16.75 15.86
CA ARG A 171 -7.03 -16.03 15.05
C ARG A 171 -6.78 -14.52 14.96
N ASN A 172 -5.81 -14.02 15.72
CA ASN A 172 -5.47 -12.61 15.82
C ASN A 172 -3.93 -12.41 15.88
N THR A 173 -3.25 -12.62 14.77
CA THR A 173 -1.78 -12.48 14.66
C THR A 173 -1.37 -11.09 14.19
N CYS A 174 -0.06 -10.79 14.13
CA CYS A 174 0.40 -9.53 13.53
C CYS A 174 0.03 -9.38 12.04
N ARG A 175 -0.12 -10.48 11.30
CA ARG A 175 -0.66 -10.43 9.93
C ARG A 175 -2.12 -9.98 9.89
N HIS A 176 -2.93 -10.37 10.87
CA HIS A 176 -4.32 -9.95 10.95
C HIS A 176 -4.41 -8.44 11.16
N THR A 177 -3.67 -7.93 12.13
CA THR A 177 -3.58 -6.48 12.41
C THR A 177 -3.02 -5.72 11.21
N ALA A 178 -1.96 -6.19 10.57
CA ALA A 178 -1.39 -5.53 9.38
C ALA A 178 -2.36 -5.49 8.19
N ILE A 179 -3.14 -6.56 7.97
CA ILE A 179 -4.21 -6.58 6.97
C ILE A 179 -5.28 -5.55 7.33
N ASP A 180 -5.73 -5.52 8.57
CA ASP A 180 -6.79 -4.61 9.02
C ASP A 180 -6.38 -3.14 8.86
N MET A 181 -5.20 -2.77 9.36
CA MET A 181 -4.64 -1.42 9.20
C MET A 181 -4.57 -1.00 7.73
N THR A 182 -4.05 -1.88 6.88
CA THR A 182 -3.92 -1.60 5.44
C THR A 182 -5.30 -1.46 4.78
N ARG A 183 -6.25 -2.35 5.11
CA ARG A 183 -7.63 -2.28 4.57
C ARG A 183 -8.34 -0.99 4.93
N ARG A 184 -8.19 -0.52 6.17
CA ARG A 184 -8.80 0.73 6.64
C ARG A 184 -8.15 1.95 5.97
N ALA A 185 -6.85 1.90 5.70
CA ALA A 185 -6.17 2.94 4.94
C ALA A 185 -6.60 3.00 3.47
N THR A 186 -6.83 1.85 2.83
CA THR A 186 -7.21 1.77 1.40
C THR A 186 -8.72 1.77 1.15
N LEU A 187 -9.54 1.69 2.20
CA LEU A 187 -11.00 1.48 2.12
C LEU A 187 -11.39 0.22 1.31
N LEU A 188 -10.58 -0.83 1.40
CA LEU A 188 -10.79 -2.09 0.66
C LEU A 188 -11.39 -3.19 1.55
N ASP A 189 -12.39 -3.88 1.03
CA ASP A 189 -12.93 -5.10 1.66
C ASP A 189 -11.96 -6.28 1.60
N ASN A 190 -11.08 -6.30 0.60
CA ASN A 190 -10.00 -7.28 0.53
C ASN A 190 -8.80 -6.64 -0.17
N LEU A 191 -7.60 -7.01 0.27
CA LEU A 191 -6.36 -6.49 -0.30
C LEU A 191 -5.98 -7.20 -1.60
N GLY A 192 -6.91 -7.84 -2.30
CA GLY A 192 -6.68 -8.55 -3.55
C GLY A 192 -5.84 -9.83 -3.44
N LYS A 193 -5.34 -10.30 -4.59
CA LYS A 193 -4.56 -11.54 -4.71
C LYS A 193 -3.20 -11.41 -4.02
N GLY A 194 -2.68 -12.56 -3.57
CA GLY A 194 -1.37 -12.63 -2.90
C GLY A 194 -1.35 -12.19 -1.44
N VAL A 195 -2.44 -11.62 -0.91
CA VAL A 195 -2.56 -11.27 0.51
C VAL A 195 -3.46 -12.28 1.21
N SER A 196 -2.90 -13.02 2.17
CA SER A 196 -3.64 -14.02 2.93
C SER A 196 -3.50 -13.78 4.42
N ARG A 197 -4.57 -14.09 5.17
CA ARG A 197 -4.56 -14.16 6.64
C ARG A 197 -3.64 -15.28 7.15
N PHE A 198 -3.37 -16.30 6.32
CA PHE A 198 -2.42 -17.36 6.65
C PHE A 198 -0.99 -16.81 6.75
N PHE A 199 -0.44 -16.89 7.96
CA PHE A 199 0.77 -16.18 8.36
C PHE A 199 2.02 -16.57 7.56
N PHE A 200 2.13 -17.85 7.18
CA PHE A 200 3.32 -18.37 6.51
C PHE A 200 3.40 -17.98 5.04
N ARG A 201 2.28 -17.59 4.40
CA ARG A 201 2.30 -17.12 3.01
C ARG A 201 3.05 -15.79 2.90
N ARG A 202 3.99 -15.73 1.95
CA ARG A 202 4.69 -14.49 1.59
C ARG A 202 3.76 -13.56 0.81
N LEU A 203 4.06 -12.27 0.88
CA LEU A 203 3.41 -11.27 0.02
C LEU A 203 4.01 -11.35 -1.39
N PRO A 204 3.30 -10.85 -2.43
CA PRO A 204 3.66 -11.10 -3.82
C PRO A 204 4.99 -10.49 -4.27
N LEU A 205 5.34 -9.33 -3.72
CA LEU A 205 6.49 -8.55 -4.15
C LEU A 205 7.61 -8.60 -3.11
N SER A 206 8.83 -8.31 -3.53
CA SER A 206 10.00 -8.21 -2.66
C SER A 206 10.65 -6.84 -2.74
N MET A 207 11.14 -6.32 -1.62
CA MET A 207 11.95 -5.12 -1.55
C MET A 207 12.97 -5.23 -0.42
N LYS A 208 13.95 -4.33 -0.44
CA LYS A 208 14.90 -4.14 0.66
C LYS A 208 14.62 -2.80 1.32
N LEU A 209 14.65 -2.78 2.65
CA LEU A 209 14.49 -1.57 3.44
C LEU A 209 15.83 -1.16 4.04
N ASN A 210 16.21 0.09 3.81
CA ASN A 210 17.46 0.67 4.29
C ASN A 210 17.19 2.07 4.87
N GLU A 211 17.07 2.17 6.19
CA GLU A 211 16.82 3.45 6.89
C GLU A 211 15.63 4.24 6.31
N GLY A 212 14.49 3.57 6.13
CA GLY A 212 13.29 4.13 5.53
C GLY A 212 13.31 4.20 4.00
N LEU A 213 14.45 4.00 3.33
CA LEU A 213 14.52 3.86 1.88
C LEU A 213 13.96 2.51 1.44
N ILE A 214 13.19 2.52 0.35
CA ILE A 214 12.86 1.29 -0.37
C ILE A 214 13.85 1.11 -1.52
N GLU A 215 14.68 0.08 -1.41
CA GLU A 215 15.58 -0.37 -2.48
C GLU A 215 14.91 -1.50 -3.27
N THR A 216 14.54 -1.19 -4.52
CA THR A 216 13.94 -2.14 -5.46
C THR A 216 14.20 -1.67 -6.89
N ASP A 217 14.30 -2.61 -7.84
CA ASP A 217 14.42 -2.30 -9.27
C ASP A 217 13.16 -1.59 -9.79
N HIS A 218 12.00 -1.98 -9.26
CA HIS A 218 10.72 -1.37 -9.55
C HIS A 218 9.80 -1.48 -8.32
N PHE A 219 9.17 -0.37 -7.93
CA PHE A 219 8.23 -0.32 -6.82
C PHE A 219 6.79 -0.35 -7.35
N PHE A 220 6.19 -1.53 -7.36
CA PHE A 220 4.81 -1.68 -7.83
C PHE A 220 3.85 -1.07 -6.80
N LEU A 221 3.19 0.00 -7.21
CA LEU A 221 2.15 0.69 -6.43
C LEU A 221 0.81 0.54 -7.15
N LEU A 222 -0.14 -0.16 -6.53
CA LEU A 222 -1.50 -0.22 -7.04
C LEU A 222 -2.17 1.15 -6.86
N PRO A 223 -2.89 1.68 -7.86
CA PRO A 223 -3.58 2.97 -7.74
C PRO A 223 -4.73 2.87 -6.73
N SER A 224 -5.41 3.98 -6.44
CA SER A 224 -6.62 3.95 -5.61
C SER A 224 -7.65 2.99 -6.21
N PRO A 225 -8.39 2.22 -5.40
CA PRO A 225 -9.29 1.19 -5.91
C PRO A 225 -10.52 1.79 -6.61
N PRO A 226 -11.18 1.06 -7.53
CA PRO A 226 -12.32 1.58 -8.29
C PRO A 226 -13.48 2.09 -7.42
N ASN A 227 -13.66 1.50 -6.24
CA ASN A 227 -14.73 1.89 -5.32
C ASN A 227 -14.47 3.24 -4.62
N ALA A 228 -13.26 3.79 -4.71
CA ALA A 228 -12.97 5.14 -4.23
C ALA A 228 -13.60 6.24 -5.12
N PHE A 229 -14.01 5.89 -6.35
CA PHE A 229 -14.59 6.83 -7.31
C PHE A 229 -16.12 6.70 -7.34
N THR A 230 -16.81 7.53 -6.56
CA THR A 230 -18.28 7.45 -6.37
C THR A 230 -19.09 7.92 -7.57
N ASN A 231 -18.52 8.79 -8.41
CA ASN A 231 -19.24 9.47 -9.50
C ASN A 231 -19.17 8.73 -10.83
N MET A 232 -18.71 7.48 -10.84
CA MET A 232 -18.45 6.72 -12.06
C MET A 232 -19.71 6.00 -12.58
N SER A 233 -19.93 6.02 -13.90
CA SER A 233 -21.03 5.25 -14.49
C SER A 233 -20.84 3.74 -14.25
N PRO A 234 -21.90 2.92 -14.10
CA PRO A 234 -21.76 1.48 -13.85
C PRO A 234 -20.94 0.74 -14.91
N LYS A 235 -21.01 1.17 -16.17
CA LYS A 235 -20.23 0.58 -17.28
C LYS A 235 -18.76 0.96 -17.19
N THR A 236 -18.44 2.22 -16.93
CA THR A 236 -17.06 2.68 -16.72
C THR A 236 -16.45 2.00 -15.49
N LEU A 237 -17.22 1.85 -14.41
CA LEU A 237 -16.80 1.15 -13.20
C LEU A 237 -16.48 -0.32 -13.43
N ALA A 238 -17.23 -0.99 -14.30
CA ALA A 238 -16.93 -2.37 -14.70
C ALA A 238 -15.57 -2.47 -15.41
N ILE A 239 -15.26 -1.54 -16.31
CA ILE A 239 -13.95 -1.48 -16.99
C ILE A 239 -12.84 -1.18 -15.98
N ALA A 240 -13.01 -0.16 -15.13
CA ALA A 240 -12.03 0.18 -14.10
C ALA A 240 -11.73 -1.02 -13.18
N LYS A 241 -12.76 -1.79 -12.78
CA LYS A 241 -12.59 -3.03 -12.00
C LYS A 241 -11.78 -4.09 -12.75
N ARG A 242 -12.00 -4.28 -14.06
CA ARG A 242 -11.20 -5.22 -14.88
C ARG A 242 -9.73 -4.80 -14.97
N LEU A 243 -9.48 -3.52 -15.26
CA LEU A 243 -8.12 -2.96 -15.31
C LEU A 243 -7.41 -3.11 -13.96
N TYR A 244 -8.07 -2.75 -12.86
CA TYR A 244 -7.52 -2.87 -11.51
C TYR A 244 -7.20 -4.33 -11.14
N ASN A 245 -8.12 -5.25 -11.42
CA ASN A 245 -7.90 -6.68 -11.18
C ASN A 245 -6.70 -7.20 -12.00
N ARG A 246 -6.51 -6.70 -13.22
CA ARG A 246 -5.37 -7.07 -14.06
C ARG A 246 -4.05 -6.56 -13.49
N LEU A 247 -4.01 -5.34 -12.96
CA LEU A 247 -2.84 -4.81 -12.24
C LEU A 247 -2.50 -5.69 -11.04
N ASP A 248 -3.50 -6.04 -10.24
CA ASP A 248 -3.35 -6.90 -9.06
C ASP A 248 -2.85 -8.32 -9.40
N GLU A 249 -3.33 -8.88 -10.51
CA GLU A 249 -2.85 -10.17 -11.01
C GLU A 249 -1.41 -10.10 -11.54
N MET A 250 -1.03 -9.00 -12.16
CA MET A 250 0.28 -8.87 -12.81
C MET A 250 1.42 -8.84 -11.82
N ILE A 251 1.25 -8.16 -10.69
CA ILE A 251 2.26 -8.11 -9.63
C ILE A 251 2.52 -9.48 -8.97
N GLN A 252 1.66 -10.49 -9.22
CA GLN A 252 1.88 -11.86 -8.77
C GLN A 252 2.82 -12.65 -9.69
N ILE A 253 3.11 -12.15 -10.90
CA ILE A 253 3.71 -12.92 -11.99
C ILE A 253 4.92 -12.18 -12.57
N GLY A 254 6.11 -12.59 -12.14
CA GLY A 254 7.37 -12.09 -12.70
C GLY A 254 7.61 -10.62 -12.38
N ASP A 255 7.66 -10.30 -11.09
CA ASP A 255 7.97 -8.97 -10.53
C ASP A 255 9.31 -8.40 -11.01
N LYS A 256 10.27 -9.28 -11.35
CA LYS A 256 11.57 -8.90 -11.91
C LYS A 256 11.63 -8.82 -13.44
N ASN A 257 10.53 -9.13 -14.13
CA ASN A 257 10.52 -9.13 -15.60
C ASN A 257 10.23 -7.71 -16.13
N PRO A 258 11.11 -7.08 -16.93
CA PRO A 258 10.89 -5.73 -17.46
C PRO A 258 9.58 -5.58 -18.25
N ILE A 259 9.15 -6.63 -18.97
CA ILE A 259 7.88 -6.63 -19.71
C ILE A 259 6.70 -6.56 -18.74
N THR A 260 6.79 -7.20 -17.57
CA THR A 260 5.76 -7.06 -16.52
C THR A 260 5.68 -5.62 -16.04
N CYS A 261 6.82 -4.98 -15.74
CA CYS A 261 6.87 -3.58 -15.30
C CYS A 261 6.27 -2.65 -16.36
N ASN A 262 6.71 -2.76 -17.61
CA ASN A 262 6.23 -1.89 -18.70
C ASN A 262 4.73 -2.06 -18.94
N LYS A 263 4.23 -3.31 -18.94
CA LYS A 263 2.78 -3.57 -19.04
C LYS A 263 2.02 -3.03 -17.85
N PHE A 264 2.58 -3.15 -16.63
CA PHE A 264 1.93 -2.69 -15.42
C PHE A 264 1.75 -1.19 -15.47
N GLU A 265 2.82 -0.45 -15.81
CA GLU A 265 2.78 1.00 -15.95
C GLU A 265 1.81 1.46 -17.04
N ALA A 266 1.82 0.82 -18.21
CA ALA A 266 0.88 1.16 -19.28
C ALA A 266 -0.59 0.97 -18.86
N ILE A 267 -0.91 -0.16 -18.21
CA ILE A 267 -2.28 -0.43 -17.73
C ILE A 267 -2.64 0.48 -16.55
N ARG A 268 -1.68 0.83 -15.70
CA ARG A 268 -1.88 1.76 -14.57
C ARG A 268 -2.20 3.16 -15.08
N GLN A 269 -1.50 3.61 -16.12
CA GLN A 269 -1.82 4.87 -16.78
C GLN A 269 -3.24 4.85 -17.34
N LEU A 270 -3.61 3.83 -18.13
CA LEU A 270 -4.96 3.72 -18.68
C LEU A 270 -6.03 3.66 -17.57
N TYR A 271 -5.73 2.99 -16.45
CA TYR A 271 -6.62 2.96 -15.29
C TYR A 271 -6.87 4.37 -14.74
N ASN A 272 -5.81 5.16 -14.55
CA ASN A 272 -5.93 6.53 -14.03
C ASN A 272 -6.72 7.43 -15.00
N GLU A 273 -6.44 7.35 -16.30
CA GLU A 273 -7.21 8.06 -17.33
C GLU A 273 -8.70 7.64 -17.28
N THR A 274 -8.97 6.33 -17.13
CA THR A 274 -10.34 5.80 -16.99
C THR A 274 -11.07 6.36 -15.77
N THR A 275 -10.38 6.51 -14.64
CA THR A 275 -10.98 6.96 -13.38
C THR A 275 -11.07 8.47 -13.23
N GLN A 276 -10.23 9.23 -13.95
CA GLN A 276 -10.16 10.68 -13.85
C GLN A 276 -10.84 11.36 -15.05
N ASP A 277 -10.44 11.01 -16.27
CA ASP A 277 -10.83 11.75 -17.48
C ASP A 277 -12.12 11.22 -18.11
N TYR A 278 -12.38 9.92 -17.92
CA TYR A 278 -13.49 9.23 -18.59
C TYR A 278 -14.54 8.63 -17.66
N ALA A 279 -14.51 8.97 -16.37
CA ALA A 279 -15.37 8.36 -15.34
C ALA A 279 -16.88 8.36 -15.70
N CYS A 280 -17.33 9.40 -16.42
CA CYS A 280 -18.72 9.63 -16.78
C CYS A 280 -19.04 9.45 -18.28
N ASP A 281 -18.05 9.18 -19.14
CA ASP A 281 -18.25 9.15 -20.61
C ASP A 281 -17.82 7.80 -21.20
N TYR A 282 -18.73 6.82 -21.11
CA TYR A 282 -18.46 5.46 -21.56
C TYR A 282 -18.15 5.34 -23.07
N PRO A 283 -18.87 6.00 -24.00
CA PRO A 283 -18.52 5.96 -25.41
C PRO A 283 -17.11 6.51 -25.70
N LYS A 284 -16.74 7.65 -25.12
CA LYS A 284 -15.38 8.19 -25.30
C LYS A 284 -14.31 7.28 -24.70
N LEU A 285 -14.58 6.68 -23.54
CA LEU A 285 -13.68 5.70 -22.93
C LEU A 285 -13.40 4.53 -23.88
N ILE A 286 -14.42 4.00 -24.54
CA ILE A 286 -14.23 2.86 -25.44
C ILE A 286 -13.36 3.23 -26.63
N HIS A 287 -13.60 4.38 -27.27
CA HIS A 287 -12.74 4.85 -28.35
C HIS A 287 -11.30 5.08 -27.87
N HIS A 288 -11.13 5.68 -26.69
CA HIS A 288 -9.81 5.84 -26.09
C HIS A 288 -9.11 4.49 -25.86
N ILE A 289 -9.83 3.47 -25.37
CA ILE A 289 -9.28 2.12 -25.19
C ILE A 289 -8.90 1.48 -26.54
N GLU A 290 -9.69 1.67 -27.60
CA GLU A 290 -9.39 1.16 -28.95
C GLU A 290 -8.10 1.80 -29.51
N ASP A 291 -7.98 3.12 -29.41
CA ASP A 291 -6.80 3.87 -29.85
C ASP A 291 -5.57 3.49 -29.02
N TRP A 292 -5.70 3.49 -27.70
CA TRP A 292 -4.65 3.09 -26.78
C TRP A 292 -4.17 1.65 -27.02
N LEU A 293 -5.08 0.71 -27.28
CA LEU A 293 -4.72 -0.69 -27.54
C LEU A 293 -4.00 -0.83 -28.88
N THR A 294 -4.37 -0.01 -29.87
CA THR A 294 -3.69 0.04 -31.16
C THR A 294 -2.25 0.52 -30.99
N ASP A 295 -2.02 1.59 -30.23
CA ASP A 295 -0.69 2.11 -29.89
C ASP A 295 0.14 1.10 -29.07
N LYS A 296 -0.47 0.48 -28.05
CA LYS A 296 0.23 -0.45 -27.15
C LYS A 296 0.21 -1.91 -27.59
N ARG A 297 -0.22 -2.20 -28.83
CA ARG A 297 -0.47 -3.58 -29.31
C ARG A 297 0.71 -4.52 -29.12
N GLU A 298 1.90 -4.07 -29.50
CA GLU A 298 3.13 -4.86 -29.37
C GLU A 298 3.43 -5.17 -27.91
N LEU A 299 3.44 -4.14 -27.06
CA LEU A 299 3.69 -4.29 -25.63
C LEU A 299 2.69 -5.26 -25.01
N ILE A 300 1.39 -5.04 -25.20
CA ILE A 300 0.33 -5.85 -24.59
C ILE A 300 0.32 -7.29 -25.13
N GLY A 301 0.62 -7.49 -26.42
CA GLY A 301 0.72 -8.80 -27.05
C GLY A 301 1.96 -9.61 -26.66
N THR A 302 3.00 -8.98 -26.09
CA THR A 302 4.26 -9.67 -25.82
C THR A 302 4.18 -10.65 -24.64
N HIS A 303 4.65 -11.89 -24.81
CA HIS A 303 4.76 -12.86 -23.73
C HIS A 303 5.98 -12.61 -22.84
N ARG A 304 5.84 -12.90 -21.55
CA ARG A 304 6.96 -12.79 -20.58
C ARG A 304 8.04 -13.84 -20.80
N ASN A 305 7.63 -15.03 -21.27
CA ASN A 305 8.48 -16.15 -21.62
C ASN A 305 8.18 -16.52 -23.07
N ALA A 306 9.22 -16.68 -23.90
CA ALA A 306 9.06 -17.17 -25.25
C ALA A 306 8.61 -18.63 -25.21
N HIS A 307 7.36 -18.89 -25.63
CA HIS A 307 6.87 -20.24 -25.85
C HIS A 307 6.59 -20.44 -27.33
N TRP A 308 6.88 -21.65 -27.81
CA TRP A 308 6.66 -22.15 -29.16
C TRP A 308 5.18 -22.14 -29.61
N PHE A 309 4.23 -22.06 -28.66
CA PHE A 309 2.83 -21.78 -28.94
C PHE A 309 2.47 -20.36 -28.49
N GLN A 310 2.25 -19.45 -29.43
CA GLN A 310 1.81 -18.09 -29.18
C GLN A 310 0.29 -18.06 -28.95
N THR A 311 -0.11 -18.21 -27.69
CA THR A 311 -1.51 -18.02 -27.26
C THR A 311 -1.78 -16.55 -26.97
N THR A 312 -3.02 -16.08 -27.06
CA THR A 312 -3.33 -14.67 -26.71
C THR A 312 -2.98 -14.37 -25.25
N THR A 313 -2.29 -13.25 -24.97
CA THR A 313 -1.97 -12.89 -23.58
C THR A 313 -3.24 -12.57 -22.77
N ALA A 314 -3.18 -12.75 -21.44
CA ALA A 314 -4.30 -12.42 -20.56
C ALA A 314 -4.75 -10.96 -20.68
N SER A 315 -3.81 -10.03 -20.86
CA SER A 315 -4.13 -8.61 -21.05
C SER A 315 -4.82 -8.38 -22.40
N THR A 316 -4.31 -8.95 -23.49
CA THR A 316 -4.96 -8.88 -24.81
C THR A 316 -6.37 -9.47 -24.78
N LYS A 317 -6.55 -10.62 -24.11
CA LYS A 317 -7.87 -11.27 -23.95
C LYS A 317 -8.86 -10.34 -23.23
N MET A 318 -8.45 -9.75 -22.11
CA MET A 318 -9.29 -8.80 -21.36
C MET A 318 -9.74 -7.62 -22.22
N PHE A 319 -8.84 -7.03 -23.01
CA PHE A 319 -9.21 -5.91 -23.89
C PHE A 319 -10.16 -6.33 -25.00
N ASN A 320 -9.93 -7.48 -25.64
CA ASN A 320 -10.85 -8.00 -26.64
C ASN A 320 -12.25 -8.22 -26.05
N GLU A 321 -12.37 -8.77 -24.85
CA GLU A 321 -13.65 -8.94 -24.15
C GLU A 321 -14.34 -7.59 -23.88
N ILE A 322 -13.60 -6.55 -23.47
CA ILE A 322 -14.15 -5.20 -23.27
C ILE A 322 -14.73 -4.63 -24.57
N LEU A 323 -13.99 -4.74 -25.68
CA LEU A 323 -14.39 -4.20 -26.97
C LEU A 323 -15.54 -4.99 -27.62
N ASP A 324 -15.54 -6.31 -27.45
CA ASP A 324 -16.61 -7.18 -27.96
C ASP A 324 -17.95 -6.92 -27.25
N GLU A 325 -17.92 -6.67 -25.93
CA GLU A 325 -19.12 -6.29 -25.15
C GLU A 325 -19.72 -4.95 -25.60
N TYR A 326 -18.88 -4.02 -26.08
CA TYR A 326 -19.37 -2.77 -26.67
C TYR A 326 -20.03 -2.98 -28.03
N LYS A 327 -19.41 -3.80 -28.90
CA LYS A 327 -19.87 -4.06 -30.27
C LYS A 327 -21.13 -4.93 -30.32
N LYS A 328 -21.39 -5.72 -29.27
CA LYS A 328 -22.59 -6.54 -29.12
C LYS A 328 -23.42 -6.02 -27.94
N PRO A 329 -24.20 -4.93 -28.10
CA PRO A 329 -25.18 -4.58 -27.08
C PRO A 329 -26.09 -5.79 -26.88
N ARG A 330 -26.13 -6.35 -25.66
CA ARG A 330 -27.06 -7.43 -25.31
C ARG A 330 -28.46 -6.95 -25.72
N ALA A 331 -29.10 -7.68 -26.63
CA ALA A 331 -30.52 -7.52 -26.91
C ALA A 331 -31.24 -7.66 -25.57
N GLY A 332 -31.86 -6.57 -25.13
CA GLY A 332 -32.66 -6.52 -23.91
C GLY A 332 -33.96 -7.27 -24.09
#